data_AF-A0A844B0Q2-F1
#
_entry.id   AF-A0A844B0Q2-F1
#
_cell.length_a   1.000
_cell.length_b   1.000
_cell.length_c   1.000
_cell.angle_alpha   90.00
_cell.angle_beta   90.00
_cell.angle_gamma   90.00
#
_symmetry.space_group_name_H-M   'P 1'
#
loop_
_entity.id
_entity.type
_entity.pdbx_description
1 polymer ?
#
loop_
_entity_poly.entity_id
_entity_poly.type
_entity_poly.pdbx_seq_one_letter_code
_entity_poly.pdbx_strand_id
1 'polypeptide(L)'
;MTTPGGQKAADISNALSQWMFAKPPKDAKEPEGAKAPGKPGEAEGLKDPKGGENWVRNPNGRGYGWQGADGGVWCPTGPDTGSTGDAHGGPHWDVQYPGGRYDNVYPGGRRR
;
A
#
# COMPACT_ATOMS: atom_id res chain seq x y z
N MET A 1 -22.86 -27.49 -38.83
CA MET A 1 -23.37 -26.51 -37.85
C MET A 1 -23.30 -27.20 -36.49
N THR A 2 -22.63 -26.75 -35.44
CA THR A 2 -22.00 -25.45 -35.14
C THR A 2 -21.05 -25.72 -33.95
N THR A 3 -19.82 -25.20 -34.00
CA THR A 3 -18.85 -25.24 -32.90
C THR A 3 -19.29 -24.30 -31.75
N PRO A 4 -19.10 -24.63 -30.46
CA PRO A 4 -19.34 -23.68 -29.39
C PRO A 4 -18.17 -22.70 -29.26
N GLY A 5 -18.46 -21.42 -29.51
CA GLY A 5 -17.55 -20.28 -29.41
C GLY A 5 -17.21 -19.90 -27.96
N GLY A 6 -15.96 -19.50 -27.76
CA GLY A 6 -15.34 -19.22 -26.47
C GLY A 6 -15.92 -18.02 -25.72
N GLN A 7 -16.13 -18.21 -24.42
CA GLN A 7 -16.42 -17.19 -23.42
C GLN A 7 -15.53 -17.43 -22.19
N LYS A 8 -14.24 -17.07 -22.21
CA LYS A 8 -13.33 -17.21 -21.04
C LYS A 8 -12.15 -16.22 -21.02
N ALA A 9 -12.33 -14.96 -21.41
CA ALA A 9 -11.20 -14.00 -21.37
C ALA A 9 -11.51 -12.64 -20.70
N ALA A 10 -12.77 -12.17 -20.71
CA ALA A 10 -13.07 -10.81 -20.22
C ALA A 10 -13.37 -10.74 -18.70
N ASP A 11 -13.80 -11.84 -18.07
CA ASP A 11 -14.30 -11.81 -16.68
C ASP A 11 -13.18 -11.90 -15.62
N ILE A 12 -12.05 -12.51 -15.96
CA ILE A 12 -10.91 -12.68 -15.03
C ILE A 12 -10.15 -11.36 -14.83
N SER A 13 -10.10 -10.49 -15.84
CA SER A 13 -9.42 -9.20 -15.75
C SER A 13 -10.14 -8.22 -14.82
N ASN A 14 -11.47 -8.32 -14.71
CA ASN A 14 -12.28 -7.43 -13.88
C ASN A 14 -12.31 -7.87 -12.41
N ALA A 15 -12.30 -9.19 -12.15
CA ALA A 15 -12.22 -9.76 -10.80
C ALA A 15 -10.85 -9.53 -10.13
N LEU A 16 -9.75 -9.52 -10.92
CA LEU A 16 -8.43 -9.18 -10.40
C LEU A 16 -8.29 -7.68 -10.06
N SER A 17 -8.90 -6.79 -10.86
CA SER A 17 -8.91 -5.35 -10.55
C SER A 17 -9.70 -5.01 -9.28
N GLN A 18 -10.82 -5.69 -9.01
CA GLN A 18 -11.62 -5.43 -7.80
C GLN A 18 -10.96 -5.91 -6.50
N TRP A 19 -9.99 -6.85 -6.55
CA TRP A 19 -9.23 -7.31 -5.38
C TRP A 19 -7.96 -6.52 -5.11
N MET A 20 -7.51 -5.68 -6.05
CA MET A 20 -6.32 -4.87 -5.90
C MET A 20 -6.60 -3.53 -5.21
N PHE A 21 -7.78 -2.95 -5.42
CA PHE A 21 -8.15 -1.64 -4.90
C PHE A 21 -9.18 -1.76 -3.77
N ALA A 22 -8.69 -1.85 -2.53
CA ALA A 22 -9.56 -1.79 -1.35
C ALA A 22 -9.90 -0.32 -1.05
N LYS A 23 -11.10 -0.06 -0.49
CA LYS A 23 -11.38 1.27 0.07
C LYS A 23 -10.45 1.48 1.28
N PRO A 24 -9.64 2.54 1.33
CA PRO A 24 -8.85 2.83 2.52
C PRO A 24 -9.78 3.02 3.72
N PRO A 25 -9.43 2.51 4.91
CA PRO A 25 -10.17 2.82 6.13
C PRO A 25 -10.08 4.33 6.42
N LYS A 26 -11.03 4.88 7.19
CA LYS A 26 -11.16 6.33 7.41
C LYS A 26 -9.89 6.97 7.98
N ASP A 27 -9.19 6.22 8.83
CA ASP A 27 -7.96 6.60 9.51
C ASP A 27 -6.69 6.40 8.67
N ALA A 28 -6.77 5.86 7.45
CA ALA A 28 -5.61 5.61 6.58
C ALA A 28 -4.83 6.88 6.19
N LYS A 29 -5.48 8.04 6.30
CA LYS A 29 -4.89 9.36 6.05
C LYS A 29 -4.61 10.14 7.34
N GLU A 30 -5.09 9.66 8.49
CA GLU A 30 -4.98 10.37 9.76
C GLU A 30 -3.59 10.16 10.37
N PRO A 31 -2.83 11.22 10.67
CA PRO A 31 -1.47 11.11 11.17
C PRO A 31 -1.37 10.51 12.57
N GLU A 32 -2.44 10.59 13.38
CA GLU A 32 -2.52 10.00 14.72
C GLU A 32 -3.46 8.78 14.81
N GLY A 33 -4.05 8.35 13.68
CA GLY A 33 -4.98 7.23 13.63
C GLY A 33 -4.31 5.87 13.79
N ALA A 34 -5.08 4.76 13.77
CA ALA A 34 -4.49 3.41 13.84
C ALA A 34 -3.62 3.06 12.61
N LYS A 35 -3.62 3.93 11.60
CA LYS A 35 -2.75 3.92 10.42
C LYS A 35 -1.78 5.10 10.38
N ALA A 36 -1.44 5.69 11.52
CA ALA A 36 -0.32 6.62 11.61
C ALA A 36 0.95 6.01 10.99
N PRO A 37 1.79 6.80 10.30
CA PRO A 37 1.69 8.25 10.09
C PRO A 37 0.70 8.68 8.97
N GLY A 38 -0.11 7.77 8.45
CA GLY A 38 -1.14 8.07 7.45
C GLY A 38 -0.64 7.89 6.02
N LYS A 39 -1.08 8.76 5.11
CA LYS A 39 -0.59 8.77 3.71
C LYS A 39 0.75 9.51 3.65
N PRO A 40 1.82 8.89 3.11
CA PRO A 40 3.08 9.60 2.91
C PRO A 40 2.89 10.72 1.89
N GLY A 41 3.60 11.82 2.09
CA GLY A 41 3.62 12.95 1.18
C GLY A 41 4.79 12.88 0.19
N GLU A 42 4.93 13.95 -0.57
CA GLU A 42 6.05 14.12 -1.49
C GLU A 42 7.39 14.26 -0.75
N ALA A 43 7.37 14.80 0.48
CA ALA A 43 8.56 14.92 1.34
C ALA A 43 9.16 13.54 1.69
N GLU A 44 8.32 12.52 1.82
CA GLU A 44 8.73 11.13 2.03
C GLU A 44 9.16 10.45 0.72
N GLY A 45 8.73 11.00 -0.42
CA GLY A 45 8.99 10.49 -1.75
C GLY A 45 7.88 9.63 -2.33
N LEU A 46 6.68 9.59 -1.73
CA LEU A 46 5.53 8.95 -2.36
C LEU A 46 5.11 9.78 -3.57
N LYS A 47 4.95 9.10 -4.71
CA LYS A 47 4.28 9.63 -5.89
C LYS A 47 3.10 8.71 -6.21
N ASP A 48 1.90 9.27 -6.30
CA ASP A 48 0.72 8.50 -6.69
C ASP A 48 0.87 8.02 -8.16
N PRO A 49 0.39 6.81 -8.50
CA PRO A 49 0.37 6.33 -9.87
C PRO A 49 -0.53 7.21 -10.76
N LYS A 50 -0.40 7.08 -12.09
CA LYS A 50 -1.15 7.90 -13.07
C LYS A 50 -2.68 7.86 -12.90
N GLY A 51 -3.20 6.80 -12.27
CA GLY A 51 -4.64 6.63 -11.98
C GLY A 51 -5.11 7.30 -10.67
N GLY A 52 -4.21 7.96 -9.93
CA GLY A 52 -4.47 8.54 -8.62
C GLY A 52 -4.08 7.62 -7.46
N GLU A 53 -4.49 8.00 -6.26
CA GLU A 53 -4.15 7.27 -5.03
C GLU A 53 -4.85 5.90 -4.95
N ASN A 54 -4.09 4.87 -4.60
CA ASN A 54 -4.62 3.52 -4.46
C ASN A 54 -4.22 2.92 -3.11
N TRP A 55 -5.17 2.26 -2.47
CA TRP A 55 -4.96 1.49 -1.25
C TRP A 55 -4.98 0.01 -1.58
N VAL A 56 -3.81 -0.62 -1.53
CA VAL A 56 -3.56 -1.95 -2.10
C VAL A 56 -2.94 -2.88 -1.06
N ARG A 57 -3.10 -4.19 -1.27
CA ARG A 57 -2.54 -5.21 -0.37
C ARG A 57 -1.01 -5.19 -0.44
N ASN A 58 -0.37 -5.39 0.72
CA ASN A 58 1.06 -5.65 0.78
C ASN A 58 1.41 -6.88 -0.09
N PRO A 59 2.30 -6.75 -1.10
CA PRO A 59 2.65 -7.85 -2.00
C PRO A 59 3.42 -8.97 -1.27
N ASN A 60 4.12 -8.65 -0.19
CA ASN A 60 5.03 -9.56 0.50
C ASN A 60 4.48 -10.11 1.82
N GLY A 61 3.24 -9.79 2.19
CA GLY A 61 2.74 -10.20 3.50
C GLY A 61 1.33 -9.77 3.82
N ARG A 62 1.11 -9.51 5.11
CA ARG A 62 -0.17 -9.03 5.64
C ARG A 62 -0.20 -7.49 5.57
N GLY A 63 -1.42 -6.96 5.64
CA GLY A 63 -1.65 -5.52 5.64
C GLY A 63 -1.88 -4.92 4.27
N TYR A 64 -2.09 -3.61 4.28
CA TYR A 64 -2.40 -2.79 3.12
C TYR A 64 -1.65 -1.46 3.26
N GLY A 65 -1.42 -0.81 2.13
CA GLY A 65 -0.69 0.44 2.07
C GLY A 65 -1.02 1.26 0.83
N TRP A 66 -0.40 2.43 0.74
CA TRP A 66 -0.54 3.32 -0.39
C TRP A 66 0.36 2.87 -1.55
N GLN A 67 -0.21 2.71 -2.74
CA GLN A 67 0.56 2.35 -3.92
C GLN A 67 1.36 3.56 -4.43
N GLY A 68 2.67 3.38 -4.58
CA GLY A 68 3.55 4.31 -5.27
C GLY A 68 3.60 4.06 -6.77
N ALA A 69 3.91 5.10 -7.54
CA ALA A 69 4.11 5.04 -8.99
C ALA A 69 5.29 4.16 -9.41
N ASP A 70 6.23 3.92 -8.49
CA ASP A 70 7.37 3.02 -8.62
C ASP A 70 7.01 1.54 -8.38
N GLY A 71 5.75 1.26 -8.03
CA GLY A 71 5.25 -0.08 -7.74
C GLY A 71 5.46 -0.54 -6.30
N GLY A 72 6.00 0.32 -5.42
CA GLY A 72 6.09 0.04 -3.99
C GLY A 72 4.74 0.21 -3.28
N VAL A 73 4.50 -0.56 -2.22
CA VAL A 73 3.31 -0.44 -1.36
C VAL A 73 3.74 0.07 0.01
N TRP A 74 3.33 1.29 0.34
CA TRP A 74 3.69 2.02 1.55
C TRP A 74 2.74 1.68 2.68
N CYS A 75 3.11 0.70 3.50
CA CYS A 75 2.28 0.17 4.57
C CYS A 75 2.55 0.95 5.86
N PRO A 76 1.59 1.77 6.36
CA PRO A 76 1.78 2.46 7.63
C PRO A 76 1.79 1.45 8.78
N THR A 77 2.76 1.60 9.68
CA THR A 77 2.95 0.68 10.80
C THR A 77 1.96 0.92 11.94
N GLY A 78 1.35 2.10 12.00
CA GLY A 78 0.45 2.52 13.06
C GLY A 78 1.12 3.48 14.05
N PRO A 79 0.35 3.97 15.03
CA PRO A 79 0.84 4.91 16.02
C PRO A 79 1.86 4.24 16.92
N ASP A 80 2.63 5.02 17.67
CA ASP A 80 3.55 4.48 18.65
C ASP A 80 2.76 3.93 19.86
N THR A 81 2.28 2.70 19.74
CA THR A 81 1.55 1.99 20.79
C THR A 81 2.27 0.69 21.13
N GLY A 82 3.50 0.77 21.65
CA GLY A 82 4.21 -0.34 22.32
C GLY A 82 4.67 -1.53 21.45
N SER A 83 3.94 -1.92 20.39
CA SER A 83 4.34 -2.91 19.38
C SER A 83 5.06 -2.30 18.18
N THR A 84 4.97 -0.97 18.03
CA THR A 84 5.63 -0.11 17.02
C THR A 84 6.48 0.97 17.69
N GLY A 85 6.84 0.71 18.96
CA GLY A 85 7.63 1.52 19.90
C GLY A 85 8.71 2.43 19.32
N ASP A 86 9.16 3.40 20.11
CA ASP A 86 10.47 4.08 19.99
C ASP A 86 11.63 3.14 19.61
N ALA A 87 11.58 1.86 20.04
CA ALA A 87 12.54 0.82 19.68
C ALA A 87 12.65 0.57 18.15
N HIS A 88 11.59 0.86 17.39
CA HIS A 88 11.53 0.77 15.93
C HIS A 88 11.72 2.13 15.24
N GLY A 89 11.92 3.22 16.00
CA GLY A 89 12.12 4.58 15.50
C GLY A 89 10.84 5.39 15.29
N GLY A 90 9.74 4.98 15.91
CA GLY A 90 8.43 5.65 15.82
C GLY A 90 7.60 5.27 14.58
N PRO A 91 6.45 5.94 14.37
CA PRO A 91 5.57 5.69 13.22
C PRO A 91 6.30 5.86 11.89
N HIS A 92 6.11 4.91 10.99
CA HIS A 92 6.79 4.89 9.68
C HIS A 92 6.00 4.07 8.66
N TRP A 93 6.53 3.99 7.45
CA TRP A 93 6.04 3.14 6.38
C TRP A 93 7.02 2.01 6.09
N ASP A 94 6.52 0.77 6.09
CA ASP A 94 7.17 -0.35 5.42
C ASP A 94 6.84 -0.27 3.93
N VAL A 95 7.80 0.13 3.10
CA VAL A 95 7.64 0.19 1.65
C VAL A 95 8.01 -1.17 1.08
N GLN A 96 7.01 -1.89 0.57
CA GLN A 96 7.15 -3.26 0.10
C GLN A 96 7.06 -3.34 -1.42
N TYR A 97 8.09 -3.89 -2.06
CA TYR A 97 8.11 -4.09 -3.51
C TYR A 97 7.89 -5.57 -3.84
N PRO A 98 7.23 -5.89 -4.98
CA PRO A 98 7.19 -7.26 -5.47
C PRO A 98 8.59 -7.88 -5.57
N GLY A 99 8.74 -9.14 -5.14
CA GLY A 99 10.03 -9.83 -5.13
C GLY A 99 10.82 -9.71 -3.83
N GLY A 100 10.21 -9.18 -2.76
CA GLY A 100 10.74 -9.24 -1.39
C GLY A 100 11.70 -8.10 -1.01
N ARG A 101 11.97 -7.15 -1.91
CA ARG A 101 12.67 -5.92 -1.54
C ARG A 101 11.75 -5.06 -0.66
N TYR A 102 12.31 -4.49 0.40
CA TYR A 102 11.62 -3.55 1.27
C TYR A 102 12.53 -2.39 1.68
N ASP A 103 11.92 -1.24 1.99
CA ASP A 103 12.58 -0.06 2.58
C ASP A 103 11.74 0.41 3.80
N ASN A 104 12.38 0.86 4.88
CA ASN A 104 11.68 1.53 5.99
C ASN A 104 11.80 3.04 5.82
N VAL A 105 10.67 3.74 5.62
CA VAL A 105 10.65 5.20 5.40
C VAL A 105 9.92 5.88 6.55
N TYR A 106 10.57 6.86 7.18
CA TYR A 106 10.02 7.63 8.29
C TYR A 106 9.52 9.01 7.82
N PRO A 107 8.63 9.66 8.59
CA PRO A 107 8.26 11.06 8.35
C PRO A 107 9.48 11.95 8.11
N GLY A 108 9.43 12.80 7.08
CA GLY A 108 10.58 13.61 6.66
C GLY A 108 11.58 12.88 5.75
N GLY A 109 11.24 11.68 5.27
CA GLY A 109 11.97 10.98 4.19
C GLY A 109 13.21 10.21 4.60
N ARG A 110 13.49 10.11 5.91
CA ARG A 110 14.60 9.29 6.42
C ARG A 110 14.36 7.81 6.07
N ARG A 111 15.39 7.11 5.59
CA ARG A 111 15.36 5.67 5.25
C ARG A 111 16.33 4.86 6.11
N ARG A 112 16.01 3.59 6.35
CA ARG A 112 16.88 2.60 7.02
C ARG A 112 17.04 1.35 6.17
#